data_AF-T2M3K8-F1
#
_entry.id   AF-T2M3K8-F1
#
_cell.length_a   1.000
_cell.length_b   1.000
_cell.length_c   1.000
_cell.angle_alpha   90.00
_cell.angle_beta   90.00
_cell.angle_gamma   90.00
#
_symmetry.space_group_name_H-M   'P 1'
#
loop_
_entity.id
_entity.type
_entity.pdbx_description
1 polymer ?
#
loop_
_entity_poly.entity_id
_entity_poly.type
_entity_poly.pdbx_seq_one_letter_code
_entity_poly.pdbx_strand_id
1 'polypeptide(L)'
;MRYCINSAAINFIAKDKLLESGYGEYLTLFEDPNSRDLQEAYLTGGCFWGLEYYLSKTPGVIETFAGYAGGTLDNPSYEDITTGKTGHAETIMIKYESKKISYRKLLKVFFHYS
;
A
#
# COMPACT_ATOMS: atom_id res chain seq x y z
N MET A 1 -13.60 -28.02 36.01
CA MET A 1 -14.47 -26.93 36.47
C MET A 1 -15.07 -26.28 35.23
N ARG A 2 -16.38 -26.42 34.98
CA ARG A 2 -17.05 -25.83 33.81
C ARG A 2 -17.57 -24.45 34.23
N TYR A 3 -17.01 -23.37 33.68
CA TYR A 3 -17.56 -22.05 33.88
C TYR A 3 -18.73 -21.87 32.90
N CYS A 4 -19.96 -21.89 33.43
CA CYS A 4 -21.09 -21.29 32.74
C CYS A 4 -20.93 -19.77 32.85
N ILE A 5 -20.79 -19.10 31.71
CA ILE A 5 -21.07 -17.66 31.62
C ILE A 5 -22.59 -17.56 31.79
N ASN A 6 -23.03 -17.19 33.00
CA ASN A 6 -24.43 -16.89 33.27
C ASN A 6 -24.86 -15.78 32.31
N SER A 7 -26.09 -15.87 31.82
CA SER A 7 -26.75 -15.02 30.82
C SER A 7 -26.88 -13.53 31.18
N ALA A 8 -25.81 -12.90 31.68
CA ALA A 8 -25.67 -11.45 31.75
C ALA A 8 -25.57 -10.93 30.32
N ALA A 9 -26.50 -10.07 29.94
CA ALA A 9 -26.52 -9.41 28.64
C ALA A 9 -25.15 -8.75 28.40
N ILE A 10 -24.42 -9.28 27.42
CA ILE A 10 -23.15 -8.70 26.98
C ILE A 10 -23.52 -7.51 26.10
N ASN A 11 -23.22 -6.30 26.55
CA ASN A 11 -23.37 -5.12 25.71
C ASN A 11 -22.27 -5.13 24.65
N PHE A 12 -22.64 -5.25 23.38
CA PHE A 12 -21.69 -5.18 22.28
C PHE A 12 -21.33 -3.73 22.01
N ILE A 13 -20.13 -3.33 22.43
CA ILE A 13 -19.58 -1.99 22.18
C ILE A 13 -18.63 -2.11 21.00
N ALA A 14 -18.92 -1.39 19.92
CA ALA A 14 -18.06 -1.36 18.74
C ALA A 14 -16.70 -0.69 19.06
N LYS A 15 -15.63 -1.07 18.34
CA LYS A 15 -14.24 -0.62 18.61
C LYS A 15 -14.11 0.92 18.65
N ASP A 16 -14.80 1.60 17.75
CA ASP A 16 -14.89 3.05 17.65
C ASP A 16 -15.56 3.71 18.87
N LYS A 17 -16.44 2.98 19.56
CA LYS A 17 -17.19 3.48 20.73
C LYS A 17 -16.55 3.12 22.07
N LEU A 18 -15.42 2.41 22.07
CA LEU A 18 -14.73 2.00 23.31
C LEU A 18 -14.23 3.21 24.10
N LEU A 19 -13.73 4.25 23.43
CA LEU A 19 -13.29 5.50 24.06
C LEU A 19 -14.47 6.21 24.75
N GLU A 20 -15.57 6.41 24.02
CA GLU A 20 -16.76 7.11 24.52
C GLU A 20 -17.44 6.35 25.67
N SER A 21 -17.38 5.01 25.63
CA SER A 21 -18.01 4.14 26.63
C SER A 21 -17.15 3.92 27.88
N GLY A 22 -15.99 4.58 27.99
CA GLY A 22 -15.09 4.46 29.15
C GLY A 22 -14.21 3.20 29.15
N TYR A 23 -14.18 2.45 28.05
CA TYR A 23 -13.41 1.21 27.88
C TYR A 23 -12.14 1.42 27.03
N GLY A 24 -11.59 2.63 27.01
CA GLY A 24 -10.44 3.00 26.17
C GLY A 24 -9.19 2.15 26.38
N GLU A 25 -8.98 1.63 27.60
CA GLU A 25 -7.83 0.75 27.92
C GLU A 25 -7.82 -0.55 27.09
N TYR A 26 -8.99 -1.03 26.68
CA TYR A 26 -9.14 -2.26 25.90
C TYR A 26 -8.82 -2.08 24.41
N LEU A 27 -8.63 -0.84 23.91
CA LEU A 27 -8.27 -0.60 22.50
C LEU A 27 -7.01 -1.34 22.08
N THR A 28 -6.05 -1.48 23.00
CA THR A 28 -4.77 -2.18 22.81
C THR A 28 -4.95 -3.67 22.47
N LEU A 29 -6.03 -4.30 22.94
CA LEU A 29 -6.35 -5.70 22.63
C LEU A 29 -6.80 -5.89 21.17
N PHE A 30 -7.22 -4.81 20.51
CA PHE A 30 -7.68 -4.81 19.13
C PHE A 30 -6.66 -4.17 18.17
N GLU A 31 -5.48 -3.81 18.66
CA GLU A 31 -4.34 -3.49 17.83
C GLU A 31 -3.69 -4.80 17.40
N ASP A 32 -3.66 -5.04 16.09
CA ASP A 32 -2.89 -6.16 15.56
C ASP A 32 -1.41 -5.73 15.55
N PRO A 33 -0.52 -6.34 16.37
CA PRO A 33 0.90 -6.03 16.36
C PRO A 33 1.56 -6.36 15.01
N ASN A 34 0.91 -7.19 14.18
CA ASN A 34 1.34 -7.51 12.82
C ASN A 34 0.63 -6.67 11.74
N SER A 35 -0.17 -5.65 12.11
CA SER A 35 -0.78 -4.74 11.15
C SER A 35 0.28 -3.98 10.34
N ARG A 36 0.38 -4.33 9.06
CA ARG A 36 1.25 -3.65 8.09
C ARG A 36 0.51 -2.41 7.59
N ASP A 37 1.13 -1.24 7.75
CA ASP A 37 0.63 -0.02 7.13
C ASP A 37 1.11 0.02 5.68
N LEU A 38 0.30 -0.55 4.78
CA LEU A 38 0.62 -0.67 3.36
C LEU A 38 0.14 0.56 2.61
N GLN A 39 1.00 1.09 1.76
CA GLN A 39 0.73 2.22 0.88
C GLN A 39 1.12 1.91 -0.56
N GLU A 40 0.55 2.66 -1.49
CA GLU A 40 0.80 2.55 -2.92
C GLU A 40 1.37 3.86 -3.48
N ALA A 41 2.34 3.75 -4.36
CA ALA A 41 2.94 4.87 -5.08
C ALA A 41 3.04 4.54 -6.58
N TYR A 42 2.80 5.54 -7.43
CA TYR A 42 2.94 5.43 -8.87
C TYR A 42 4.03 6.40 -9.32
N LEU A 43 5.11 5.88 -9.92
CA LEU A 43 6.25 6.68 -10.36
C LEU A 43 6.46 6.52 -11.87
N THR A 44 6.65 7.65 -12.55
CA THR A 44 6.86 7.73 -14.01
C THR A 44 8.17 8.46 -14.28
N GLY A 45 9.04 7.95 -15.15
CA GLY A 45 10.28 8.67 -15.47
C GLY A 45 11.44 7.87 -16.08
N GLY A 46 11.17 7.06 -17.10
CA GLY A 46 12.20 6.36 -17.87
C GLY A 46 11.91 4.88 -18.04
N CYS A 47 12.90 4.14 -18.54
CA CYS A 47 12.80 2.70 -18.80
C CYS A 47 12.46 1.92 -17.54
N PHE A 48 11.25 1.34 -17.47
CA PHE A 48 10.77 0.67 -16.26
C PHE A 48 11.57 -0.59 -15.88
N TRP A 49 12.26 -1.24 -16.83
CA TRP A 49 12.90 -2.55 -16.61
C TRP A 49 13.99 -2.53 -15.53
N GLY A 50 14.87 -1.52 -15.56
CA GLY A 50 15.90 -1.39 -14.53
C GLY A 50 15.31 -0.94 -13.20
N LEU A 51 14.39 0.00 -13.25
CA LEU A 51 13.81 0.64 -12.09
C LEU A 51 12.94 -0.31 -11.26
N GLU A 52 12.14 -1.17 -11.90
CA GLU A 52 11.34 -2.20 -11.25
C GLU A 52 12.23 -3.18 -10.47
N TYR A 53 13.36 -3.59 -11.08
CA TYR A 53 14.32 -4.47 -10.42
C TYR A 53 14.88 -3.85 -9.14
N TYR A 54 15.34 -2.60 -9.17
CA TYR A 54 15.90 -1.94 -7.98
C TYR A 54 14.85 -1.64 -6.91
N LEU A 55 13.65 -1.22 -7.32
CA LEU A 55 12.55 -0.94 -6.39
C LEU A 55 12.04 -2.22 -5.72
N SER A 56 11.87 -3.32 -6.46
CA SER A 56 11.43 -4.61 -5.89
C SER A 56 12.42 -5.20 -4.88
N LYS A 57 13.71 -4.86 -4.98
CA LYS A 57 14.75 -5.27 -4.02
C LYS A 57 14.88 -4.31 -2.83
N THR A 58 14.17 -3.20 -2.83
CA THR A 58 14.27 -2.19 -1.76
C THR A 58 13.57 -2.69 -0.49
N PRO A 59 14.27 -2.75 0.67
CA PRO A 59 13.65 -3.17 1.92
C PRO A 59 12.42 -2.32 2.28
N GLY A 60 11.31 -2.99 2.57
CA GLY A 60 10.02 -2.34 2.85
C GLY A 60 9.10 -2.23 1.64
N VAL A 61 9.60 -2.47 0.42
CA VAL A 61 8.76 -2.73 -0.75
C VAL A 61 8.23 -4.15 -0.68
N ILE A 62 6.94 -4.31 -0.95
CA ILE A 62 6.22 -5.58 -0.94
C ILE A 62 6.05 -6.11 -2.36
N GLU A 63 5.68 -5.23 -3.29
CA GLU A 63 5.36 -5.60 -4.65
C GLU A 63 5.54 -4.42 -5.60
N THR A 64 5.87 -4.70 -6.86
CA THR A 64 5.98 -3.72 -7.93
C THR A 64 5.30 -4.24 -9.18
N PHE A 65 4.70 -3.34 -9.96
CA PHE A 65 4.12 -3.67 -11.26
C PHE A 65 4.51 -2.60 -12.28
N ALA A 66 5.15 -3.02 -13.37
CA ALA A 66 5.34 -2.19 -14.55
C ALA A 66 4.04 -2.04 -15.35
N GLY A 67 3.80 -0.84 -15.86
CA GLY A 67 2.64 -0.50 -16.67
C GLY A 67 2.75 0.88 -17.28
N TYR A 68 1.61 1.46 -17.65
CA TYR A 68 1.53 2.71 -18.38
C TYR A 68 0.42 3.59 -17.79
N ALA A 69 0.69 4.88 -17.65
CA ALA A 69 -0.28 5.83 -17.09
C ALA A 69 -0.13 7.23 -17.69
N GLY A 70 -1.12 8.09 -17.46
CA GLY A 70 -1.08 9.51 -17.83
C GLY A 70 -1.46 9.84 -19.27
N GLY A 71 -1.78 8.84 -20.10
CA GLY A 71 -2.28 9.03 -21.45
C GLY A 71 -3.80 9.20 -21.54
N THR A 72 -4.31 9.29 -22.78
CA THR A 72 -5.72 9.59 -23.08
C THR A 72 -6.54 8.38 -23.47
N LEU A 73 -5.89 7.25 -23.78
CA LEU A 73 -6.57 6.02 -24.20
C LEU A 73 -6.83 5.13 -22.98
N ASP A 74 -8.09 4.76 -22.74
CA ASP A 74 -8.44 3.80 -21.69
C ASP A 74 -8.02 2.37 -22.07
N ASN A 75 -7.45 1.64 -21.11
CA ASN A 75 -6.98 0.25 -21.26
C ASN A 75 -6.11 0.03 -22.53
N PRO A 76 -5.03 0.80 -22.72
CA PRO A 76 -4.21 0.71 -23.92
C PRO A 76 -3.48 -0.65 -24.01
N SER A 77 -3.38 -1.21 -25.21
CA SER A 77 -2.47 -2.32 -25.47
C SER A 77 -1.02 -1.85 -25.59
N TYR A 78 -0.08 -2.78 -25.50
CA TYR A 78 1.34 -2.48 -25.73
C TYR A 78 1.55 -1.88 -27.13
N GLU A 79 0.87 -2.43 -28.12
CA GLU A 79 0.89 -1.99 -29.50
C GLU A 79 0.40 -0.53 -29.61
N ASP A 80 -0.69 -0.18 -28.92
CA ASP A 80 -1.20 1.20 -28.90
C ASP A 80 -0.17 2.19 -28.33
N ILE A 81 0.53 1.78 -27.27
CA ILE A 81 1.53 2.61 -26.60
C ILE A 81 2.77 2.84 -27.47
N THR A 82 3.25 1.81 -28.15
CA THR A 82 4.44 1.91 -29.02
C THR A 82 4.26 2.88 -30.19
N THR A 83 3.02 3.25 -30.54
CA THR A 83 2.77 4.30 -31.54
C THR A 83 3.19 5.70 -31.09
N GLY A 84 3.37 5.91 -29.77
CA GLY A 84 3.68 7.21 -29.17
C GLY A 84 2.52 8.20 -29.17
N LYS A 85 1.33 7.83 -29.67
CA LYS A 85 0.19 8.75 -29.86
C LYS A 85 -0.77 8.80 -28.67
N THR A 86 -0.69 7.85 -27.75
CA THR A 86 -1.63 7.72 -26.63
C THR A 86 -1.28 8.63 -25.44
N GLY A 87 -0.07 9.20 -25.42
CA GLY A 87 0.42 10.06 -24.33
C GLY A 87 0.73 9.31 -23.03
N HIS A 88 0.66 7.97 -23.03
CA HIS A 88 0.99 7.18 -21.85
C HIS A 88 2.51 7.18 -21.58
N ALA A 89 2.87 7.31 -20.30
CA ALA A 89 4.23 7.18 -19.82
C ALA A 89 4.45 5.83 -19.13
N GLU A 90 5.64 5.27 -19.31
CA GLU A 90 6.10 4.12 -18.52
C GLU A 90 6.02 4.42 -17.03
N THR A 91 5.32 3.56 -16.30
CA THR A 91 4.92 3.77 -14.90
C THR A 91 5.14 2.52 -14.08
N ILE A 92 5.61 2.66 -12.86
CA ILE A 92 5.69 1.57 -11.89
C ILE A 92 4.75 1.86 -10.72
N MET A 93 3.84 0.93 -10.44
CA MET A 93 3.09 0.89 -9.18
C MET A 93 3.93 0.16 -8.13
N ILE A 94 4.04 0.73 -6.94
CA ILE A 94 4.87 0.22 -5.85
C ILE A 94 4.01 0.10 -4.61
N LYS A 95 3.85 -1.12 -4.12
CA LYS A 95 3.23 -1.39 -2.83
C LYS A 95 4.30 -1.53 -1.77
N TYR A 96 4.25 -0.72 -0.72
CA TYR A 96 5.28 -0.67 0.32
C TYR A 96 4.69 -0.52 1.72
N GLU A 97 5.45 -0.93 2.73
CA GLU A 97 5.09 -0.76 4.13
C GLU A 97 5.67 0.56 4.66
N SER A 98 4.81 1.53 4.95
CA SER A 98 5.19 2.90 5.36
C SER A 98 6.04 2.93 6.64
N LYS A 99 5.79 1.95 7.54
CA LYS A 99 6.55 1.74 8.78
C LYS A 99 8.00 1.30 8.51
N LYS A 100 8.29 0.71 7.35
CA LYS A 100 9.63 0.23 6.96
C LYS A 100 10.36 1.19 6.03
N ILE A 101 9.64 1.79 5.08
CA ILE A 101 10.20 2.75 4.12
C ILE A 101 9.25 3.95 3.93
N SER A 102 9.81 5.15 3.98
CA SER A 102 9.05 6.36 3.70
C SER A 102 9.02 6.66 2.21
N TYR A 103 7.95 7.32 1.76
CA TYR A 103 7.81 7.79 0.38
C TYR A 103 9.03 8.62 -0.08
N ARG A 104 9.58 9.46 0.79
CA ARG A 104 10.81 10.23 0.49
C ARG A 104 12.02 9.35 0.21
N LYS A 105 12.19 8.23 0.94
CA LYS A 105 13.27 7.26 0.66
C LYS A 105 13.02 6.53 -0.66
N LEU A 106 11.76 6.18 -0.94
CA LEU A 106 11.36 5.58 -2.21
C LEU A 106 11.71 6.49 -3.40
N LEU A 107 11.37 7.78 -3.30
CA LEU A 107 11.76 8.78 -4.31
C LEU A 107 13.28 8.92 -4.47
N LYS A 108 14.05 8.84 -3.39
CA LYS A 108 15.52 8.85 -3.48
C LYS A 108 16.05 7.66 -4.26
N VAL A 109 15.50 6.46 -4.05
CA VAL A 109 15.86 5.27 -4.84
C VAL A 109 15.48 5.49 -6.30
N PHE A 110 14.26 5.97 -6.55
CA PHE A 110 13.78 6.28 -7.89
C PHE A 110 14.74 7.22 -8.64
N PHE A 111 15.03 8.40 -8.09
CA PHE A 111 15.90 9.39 -8.73
C PHE A 111 17.39 8.98 -8.79
N HIS A 112 17.81 7.97 -8.02
CA HIS A 112 19.17 7.46 -8.08
C HIS A 112 19.38 6.50 -9.27
N TYR A 113 18.33 5.79 -9.67
CA TYR A 113 18.38 4.77 -10.73
C TYR A 113 17.64 5.18 -12.02
N SER A 114 16.97 6.34 -12.03
CA SER A 114 16.32 6.95 -13.21
C SER A 114 17.31 7.71 -14.08
#